data_AF-A0A535YYI5-F1
#
_entry.id   AF-A0A535YYI5-F1
#
_cell.length_a   1.000
_cell.length_b   1.000
_cell.length_c   1.000
_cell.angle_alpha   90.00
_cell.angle_beta   90.00
_cell.angle_gamma   90.00
#
_symmetry.space_group_name_H-M   'P 1'
#
loop_
_entity.id
_entity.type
_entity.pdbx_description
1 polymer ?
#
loop_
_entity_poly.entity_id
_entity_poly.type
_entity_poly.pdbx_seq_one_letter_code
_entity_poly.pdbx_strand_id
1 'polypeptide(L)'
;VALGGPYDLVVMSHVLHHFDEGRCVELLRRAAAATRDDGRIVIQDFVATGDEHGRDVAAGLFSVIMLVWTRQGEAHPLARLERMLAAAGYGPPEVHPLPQLPTTVLVAGRRAG
;
A
#
# COMPACT_ATOMS: atom_id res chain seq x y z
N VAL A 1 -20.09 6.02 3.14
CA VAL A 1 -20.75 4.91 2.38
C VAL A 1 -20.10 3.60 2.81
N ALA A 2 -20.89 2.55 3.06
CA ALA A 2 -20.38 1.22 3.39
C ALA A 2 -19.78 0.55 2.13
N LEU A 3 -18.67 -0.17 2.29
CA LEU A 3 -17.96 -0.79 1.16
C LEU A 3 -18.57 -2.12 0.71
N GLY A 4 -19.53 -2.69 1.45
CA GLY A 4 -20.03 -4.06 1.23
C GLY A 4 -19.09 -5.13 1.80
N GLY A 5 -19.31 -6.40 1.43
CA GLY A 5 -18.47 -7.54 1.82
C GLY A 5 -19.23 -8.72 2.43
N PRO A 6 -18.52 -9.79 2.86
CA PRO A 6 -17.06 -9.87 2.97
C PRO A 6 -16.37 -10.33 1.67
N TYR A 7 -15.41 -9.55 1.19
CA TYR A 7 -14.61 -9.84 -0.02
C TYR A 7 -13.45 -10.80 0.27
N ASP A 8 -13.11 -11.66 -0.69
CA ASP A 8 -11.90 -12.48 -0.68
C ASP A 8 -10.63 -11.63 -0.83
N LEU A 9 -10.70 -10.60 -1.67
CA LEU A 9 -9.57 -9.78 -2.10
C LEU A 9 -9.98 -8.32 -2.22
N VAL A 10 -9.17 -7.41 -1.69
CA VAL A 10 -9.26 -5.97 -1.95
C VAL A 10 -8.00 -5.49 -2.66
N VAL A 11 -8.17 -4.69 -3.70
CA VAL A 11 -7.05 -4.15 -4.49
C VAL A 11 -7.00 -2.63 -4.33
N MET A 12 -5.83 -2.13 -3.92
CA MET A 12 -5.50 -0.70 -3.88
C MET A 12 -4.32 -0.45 -4.82
N SER A 13 -4.62 -0.29 -6.10
CA SER A 13 -3.62 0.07 -7.11
C SER A 13 -3.53 1.59 -7.23
N HIS A 14 -2.34 2.14 -6.99
CA HIS A 14 -2.06 3.57 -7.13
C HIS A 14 -2.98 4.48 -6.27
N VAL A 15 -3.24 4.06 -5.04
CA VAL A 15 -4.11 4.81 -4.11
C VAL A 15 -3.31 5.48 -3.00
N LEU A 16 -2.46 4.72 -2.29
CA LEU A 16 -1.93 5.14 -1.00
C LEU A 16 -0.96 6.32 -1.10
N HIS A 17 -0.22 6.47 -2.20
CA HIS A 17 0.69 7.59 -2.40
C HIS A 17 0.03 8.98 -2.40
N HIS A 18 -1.29 9.08 -2.53
CA HIS A 18 -1.99 10.36 -2.47
C HIS A 18 -2.13 10.92 -1.05
N PHE A 19 -1.88 10.09 -0.04
CA PHE A 19 -2.28 10.35 1.33
C PHE A 19 -1.10 10.21 2.31
N ASP A 20 -1.23 10.88 3.45
CA ASP A 20 -0.35 10.67 4.60
C ASP A 20 -0.57 9.29 5.26
N GLU A 21 0.35 8.92 6.14
CA GLU A 21 0.34 7.65 6.87
C GLU A 21 -0.97 7.43 7.65
N GLY A 22 -1.51 8.47 8.30
CA GLY A 22 -2.73 8.37 9.10
C GLY A 22 -3.95 8.04 8.25
N ARG A 23 -4.10 8.74 7.13
CA ARG A 23 -5.21 8.53 6.18
C ARG A 23 -5.07 7.20 5.45
N CYS A 24 -3.85 6.76 5.10
CA CYS A 24 -3.60 5.42 4.59
C CYS A 24 -4.08 4.34 5.56
N VAL A 25 -3.74 4.44 6.86
CA VAL A 25 -4.19 3.48 7.88
C VAL A 25 -5.72 3.46 8.00
N GLU A 26 -6.39 4.62 7.93
CA GLU A 26 -7.86 4.66 7.93
C GLU A 26 -8.45 3.91 6.72
N LEU A 27 -7.92 4.14 5.52
CA LEU A 27 -8.36 3.45 4.31
C LEU A 27 -8.13 1.94 4.40
N LEU A 28 -6.96 1.52 4.89
CA LEU A 28 -6.62 0.11 5.09
C LEU A 28 -7.55 -0.55 6.12
N ARG A 29 -7.90 0.13 7.22
CA ARG A 29 -8.87 -0.39 8.20
C ARG A 29 -10.27 -0.56 7.60
N ARG A 30 -10.69 0.39 6.76
CA ARG A 30 -11.97 0.28 6.04
C ARG A 30 -11.97 -0.90 5.07
N ALA A 31 -10.85 -1.14 4.38
CA ALA A 31 -10.69 -2.33 3.55
C ALA A 31 -10.74 -3.61 4.40
N ALA A 32 -10.01 -3.65 5.52
CA ALA A 32 -10.00 -4.81 6.42
C ALA A 32 -11.41 -5.14 6.94
N ALA A 33 -12.24 -4.14 7.24
CA ALA A 33 -13.63 -4.35 7.64
C ALA A 33 -14.52 -4.94 6.53
N ALA A 34 -14.16 -4.73 5.27
CA ALA A 34 -14.86 -5.27 4.11
C ALA A 34 -14.27 -6.61 3.62
N THR A 35 -13.10 -7.02 4.10
CA THR A 35 -12.41 -8.27 3.75
C THR A 35 -12.76 -9.37 4.76
N ARG A 36 -12.96 -10.61 4.29
CA ARG A 36 -13.13 -11.78 5.18
C ARG A 36 -11.87 -12.06 6.00
N ASP A 37 -12.00 -12.84 7.08
CA ASP A 37 -10.92 -13.08 8.05
C ASP A 37 -9.66 -13.74 7.47
N ASP A 38 -9.81 -14.57 6.42
CA ASP A 38 -8.73 -15.23 5.66
C ASP A 38 -8.42 -14.53 4.31
N GLY A 39 -9.06 -13.39 4.05
CA GLY A 39 -8.92 -12.65 2.81
C GLY A 39 -7.60 -11.85 2.77
N ARG A 40 -7.33 -11.26 1.60
CA ARG A 40 -6.09 -10.52 1.37
C ARG A 40 -6.33 -9.11 0.85
N ILE A 41 -5.31 -8.28 1.02
CA ILE A 41 -5.17 -7.00 0.35
C ILE A 41 -3.97 -7.03 -0.60
N VAL A 42 -4.15 -6.41 -1.76
CA VAL A 42 -3.10 -6.17 -2.76
C VAL A 42 -2.90 -4.68 -2.89
N ILE A 43 -1.67 -4.22 -2.65
CA ILE A 43 -1.27 -2.83 -2.87
C ILE A 43 -0.30 -2.83 -4.04
N GLN A 44 -0.55 -2.02 -5.06
CA GLN A 44 0.40 -1.78 -6.14
C GLN A 44 0.79 -0.31 -6.12
N ASP A 45 2.08 -0.02 -5.94
CA ASP A 45 2.55 1.36 -5.89
C ASP A 45 4.05 1.53 -6.24
N PHE A 46 4.50 2.77 -6.33
CA PHE A 46 5.92 3.12 -6.31
C PHE A 46 6.44 2.99 -4.88
N VAL A 47 7.31 2.00 -4.66
CA VAL A 47 7.82 1.65 -3.33
C VAL A 47 9.33 1.67 -3.37
N ALA A 48 9.94 2.50 -2.51
CA ALA A 48 11.37 2.41 -2.24
C ALA A 48 11.62 1.21 -1.32
N THR A 49 12.39 0.23 -1.80
CA THR A 49 12.72 -1.00 -1.06
C THR A 49 14.10 -0.93 -0.41
N GLY A 50 14.96 0.01 -0.82
CA GLY A 50 16.31 0.20 -0.28
C GLY A 50 17.39 -0.63 -0.98
N ASP A 51 17.00 -1.57 -1.84
CA ASP A 51 17.89 -2.64 -2.30
C ASP A 51 18.19 -2.60 -3.82
N GLU A 52 17.60 -1.66 -4.58
CA GLU A 52 17.63 -1.74 -6.05
C GLU A 52 17.91 -0.39 -6.72
N HIS A 53 19.09 -0.30 -7.33
CA HIS A 53 19.49 0.84 -8.15
C HIS A 53 18.53 1.00 -9.34
N GLY A 54 17.79 2.12 -9.39
CA GLY A 54 16.83 2.47 -10.44
C GLY A 54 15.38 2.55 -9.96
N ARG A 55 14.89 1.57 -9.19
CA ARG A 55 13.52 1.60 -8.63
C ARG A 55 13.36 2.64 -7.53
N ASP A 56 14.34 2.74 -6.63
CA ASP A 56 14.33 3.78 -5.60
C ASP A 56 14.44 5.19 -6.20
N VAL A 57 15.15 5.33 -7.34
CA VAL A 57 15.18 6.59 -8.10
C VAL A 57 13.80 6.93 -8.67
N ALA A 58 13.12 5.95 -9.27
CA ALA A 58 11.77 6.14 -9.78
C ALA A 58 10.77 6.50 -8.67
N ALA A 59 10.84 5.84 -7.50
CA ALA A 59 10.02 6.16 -6.34
C ALA A 59 10.31 7.59 -5.83
N GLY A 60 11.58 7.99 -5.74
CA GLY A 60 11.97 9.35 -5.36
C GLY A 60 11.42 10.41 -6.33
N LEU A 61 11.57 10.20 -7.63
CA LEU A 61 11.00 11.10 -8.66
C LEU A 61 9.47 11.14 -8.59
N PHE A 62 8.82 10.00 -8.38
CA PHE A 62 7.38 9.95 -8.22
C PHE A 62 6.91 10.68 -6.95
N SER A 63 7.68 10.63 -5.86
CA SER A 63 7.40 11.40 -4.66
C SER A 63 7.42 12.92 -4.91
N VAL A 64 8.32 13.41 -5.78
CA VAL A 64 8.31 14.81 -6.22
C VAL A 64 7.01 15.15 -6.98
N ILE A 65 6.49 14.23 -7.79
CA ILE A 65 5.18 14.42 -8.44
C ILE A 65 4.09 14.54 -7.36
N MET A 66 4.11 13.68 -6.33
CA MET A 66 3.14 13.77 -5.24
C MET A 66 3.22 15.08 -4.45
N LEU A 67 4.43 15.60 -4.22
CA LEU A 67 4.63 16.92 -3.61
C LEU A 67 3.98 18.04 -4.42
N VAL A 68 4.00 17.96 -5.74
CA VAL A 68 3.39 18.98 -6.63
C VAL A 68 1.86 18.85 -6.68
N TRP A 69 1.35 17.61 -6.73
CA TRP A 69 -0.06 17.35 -7.06
C TRP A 69 -0.96 17.13 -5.85
N THR A 70 -0.41 16.87 -4.67
CA THR A 70 -1.17 16.50 -3.47
C THR A 70 -0.75 17.34 -2.27
N ARG A 71 -1.57 17.38 -1.22
CA ARG A 71 -1.22 18.16 -0.01
C ARG A 71 -0.19 17.46 0.87
N GLN A 72 -0.20 16.12 0.91
CA GLN A 72 0.54 15.31 1.89
C GLN A 72 0.99 13.95 1.32
N GLY A 73 0.86 13.74 0.01
CA GLY A 73 1.21 12.48 -0.64
C GLY A 73 2.70 12.31 -0.83
N GLU A 74 3.14 11.05 -0.94
CA GLU A 74 4.52 10.63 -1.08
C GLU A 74 4.57 9.19 -1.63
N ALA A 75 5.65 8.82 -2.34
CA ALA A 75 5.95 7.42 -2.59
C ALA A 75 6.41 6.74 -1.28
N HIS A 76 5.51 6.01 -0.63
CA HIS A 76 5.79 5.43 0.69
C HIS A 76 6.87 4.34 0.62
N PRO A 77 7.92 4.40 1.46
CA PRO A 77 8.92 3.34 1.52
C PRO A 77 8.31 2.05 2.11
N LEU A 78 8.91 0.91 1.78
CA LEU A 78 8.41 -0.41 2.21
C LEU A 78 8.17 -0.48 3.72
N ALA A 79 9.15 -0.05 4.52
CA ALA A 79 9.05 -0.08 5.98
C ALA A 79 7.87 0.74 6.53
N ARG A 80 7.42 1.79 5.81
CA ARG A 80 6.22 2.54 6.19
C ARG A 80 4.96 1.78 5.82
N LEU A 81 4.89 1.21 4.61
CA LEU A 81 3.76 0.38 4.18
C LEU A 81 3.53 -0.80 5.13
N GLU A 82 4.60 -1.45 5.60
CA GLU A 82 4.54 -2.53 6.59
C GLU A 82 3.93 -2.08 7.91
N ARG A 83 4.36 -0.92 8.45
CA ARG A 83 3.77 -0.35 9.68
C ARG A 83 2.29 -0.03 9.49
N MET A 84 1.91 0.55 8.35
CA MET A 84 0.52 0.90 8.06
C MET A 84 -0.36 -0.35 7.96
N LEU A 85 0.12 -1.39 7.27
CA LEU A 85 -0.54 -2.69 7.18
C LEU A 85 -0.74 -3.31 8.57
N ALA A 86 0.32 -3.33 9.39
CA ALA A 86 0.24 -3.84 10.76
C ALA A 86 -0.76 -3.07 11.62
N ALA A 87 -0.74 -1.74 11.57
CA ALA A 87 -1.67 -0.87 12.31
C ALA A 87 -3.14 -1.00 11.85
N ALA A 88 -3.36 -1.55 10.65
CA ALA A 88 -4.67 -1.80 10.07
C ALA A 88 -5.16 -3.26 10.24
N GLY A 89 -4.38 -4.13 10.90
CA GLY A 89 -4.77 -5.52 11.15
C GLY A 89 -4.38 -6.49 10.03
N TYR A 90 -3.37 -6.17 9.22
CA TYR A 90 -2.81 -7.09 8.21
C TYR A 90 -1.50 -7.70 8.67
N GLY A 91 -1.16 -8.84 8.06
CA GLY A 91 0.13 -9.54 8.12
C GLY A 91 1.30 -8.74 7.53
N PRO A 92 2.55 -9.18 7.72
CA PRO A 92 3.65 -8.71 6.88
C PRO A 92 3.33 -9.03 5.40
N PRO A 93 3.59 -8.10 4.48
CA PRO A 93 3.33 -8.33 3.07
C PRO A 93 4.41 -9.22 2.43
N GLU A 94 3.99 -10.04 1.47
CA GLU A 94 4.89 -10.53 0.44
C GLU A 94 5.16 -9.41 -0.56
N VAL A 95 6.43 -9.20 -0.92
CA VAL A 95 6.88 -8.11 -1.80
C VAL A 95 7.22 -8.68 -3.17
N HIS A 96 6.54 -8.20 -4.20
CA HIS A 96 6.65 -8.66 -5.59
C HIS A 96 7.00 -7.48 -6.50
N PRO A 97 8.30 -7.14 -6.67
CA PRO A 97 8.73 -6.14 -7.64
C PRO A 97 8.35 -6.56 -9.07
N LEU A 98 7.79 -5.66 -9.87
CA LEU A 98 7.42 -5.99 -11.26
C LEU A 98 8.64 -5.78 -12.18
N PRO A 99 9.12 -6.81 -12.89
CA PRO A 99 10.39 -6.72 -13.63
C PRO A 99 10.43 -5.63 -14.71
N GLN A 100 9.28 -5.31 -15.31
CA GLN A 100 9.15 -4.40 -16.46
C GLN A 100 8.54 -3.04 -16.08
N LEU A 101 8.21 -2.84 -14.81
CA LEU A 101 7.53 -1.63 -14.33
C LEU A 101 8.29 -1.07 -13.11
N PRO A 102 8.26 0.25 -12.89
CA PRO A 102 8.90 0.88 -11.73
C PRO A 102 8.11 0.68 -10.42
N THR A 103 7.06 -0.13 -10.43
CA THR A 103 6.15 -0.34 -9.30
C THR A 103 6.31 -1.73 -8.69
N THR A 104 5.89 -1.85 -7.45
CA THR A 104 5.93 -3.07 -6.65
C THR A 104 4.52 -3.46 -6.24
N VAL A 105 4.25 -4.76 -6.22
CA VAL A 105 3.01 -5.33 -5.66
C VAL A 105 3.31 -5.89 -4.28
N LEU A 106 2.46 -5.55 -3.31
CA LEU A 106 2.49 -6.05 -1.95
C LEU A 106 1.22 -6.85 -1.69
N VAL A 107 1.37 -8.07 -1.18
CA VAL A 107 0.24 -8.94 -0.84
C VAL A 107 0.26 -9.24 0.64
N ALA A 108 -0.77 -8.83 1.39
CA ALA A 108 -0.87 -9.09 2.82
C ALA A 108 -2.18 -9.80 3.17
N GLY A 109 -2.10 -10.82 4.04
CA GLY A 109 -3.28 -11.45 4.61
C GLY A 109 -3.89 -10.61 5.72
N ARG A 110 -5.21 -10.66 5.88
CA ARG A 110 -5.88 -10.13 7.06
C ARG A 110 -5.50 -10.98 8.28
N ARG A 111 -5.24 -10.32 9.42
CA ARG A 111 -5.12 -11.01 10.71
C ARG A 111 -6.53 -11.09 11.29
N ALA A 112 -6.98 -12.30 11.63
CA ALA A 112 -8.16 -12.45 12.48
C ALA A 112 -7.85 -11.76 13.82
N GLY A 113 -8.75 -10.86 14.24
CA GLY A 113 -8.67 -10.18 15.54
C GLY A 113 -9.07 -11.08 16.69
#